data_AF-C0Z415-F1
#
_entry.id   AF-C0Z415-F1
#
_cell.length_a   1.000
_cell.length_b   1.000
_cell.length_c   1.000
_cell.angle_alpha   90.00
_cell.angle_beta   90.00
_cell.angle_gamma   90.00
#
_symmetry.space_group_name_H-M   'P 1'
#
loop_
_entity.id
_entity.type
_entity.pdbx_description
1 polymer ?
#
loop_
_entity_poly.entity_id
_entity_poly.type
_entity_poly.pdbx_seq_one_letter_code
_entity_poly.pdbx_strand_id
1 'polypeptide(L)'
;IGAKFWEVISDEHGIDPTGTYHGDSDLQLERINVYYNEATGGKYVPRAVLVDLEPGTMDSVRSGPFGQIFRPDNFVFGQSGAGNNWAKGHYTEGAELVDSVLDVVRKEAESCDCLQGFQLTHSLGGGTGSGMGTLLISKI
;
A
#
# COMPACT_ATOMS: atom_id res chain seq x y z
N ILE A 1 -10.58 -1.01 -3.54
CA ILE A 1 -9.95 -2.07 -4.37
C ILE A 1 -8.74 -2.66 -3.65
N GLY A 2 -7.69 -1.88 -3.36
CA GLY A 2 -6.51 -2.36 -2.63
C GLY A 2 -6.83 -3.09 -1.32
N ALA A 3 -7.70 -2.54 -0.47
CA ALA A 3 -8.13 -3.22 0.76
C ALA A 3 -8.74 -4.61 0.50
N LYS A 4 -9.68 -4.72 -0.46
CA LYS A 4 -10.28 -6.01 -0.83
C LYS A 4 -9.28 -6.98 -1.46
N PHE A 5 -8.31 -6.50 -2.23
CA PHE A 5 -7.22 -7.34 -2.71
C PHE A 5 -6.46 -7.97 -1.54
N TRP A 6 -6.05 -7.17 -0.56
CA TRP A 6 -5.34 -7.65 0.63
C TRP A 6 -6.17 -8.59 1.50
N GLU A 7 -7.49 -8.39 1.60
CA GLU A 7 -8.38 -9.35 2.27
C GLU A 7 -8.32 -10.72 1.58
N VAL A 8 -8.55 -10.75 0.26
CA VAL A 8 -8.61 -12.00 -0.51
C VAL A 8 -7.27 -12.74 -0.49
N ILE A 9 -6.14 -12.05 -0.71
CA ILE A 9 -4.84 -12.74 -0.68
C ILE A 9 -4.45 -13.18 0.73
N SER A 10 -4.87 -12.46 1.77
CA SER A 10 -4.65 -12.91 3.16
C SER A 10 -5.44 -14.19 3.42
N ASP A 11 -6.70 -14.26 2.99
CA ASP A 11 -7.53 -15.45 3.10
C ASP A 11 -6.93 -16.65 2.33
N GLU A 12 -6.46 -16.43 1.09
CA GLU A 12 -5.79 -17.46 0.26
C GLU A 12 -4.52 -18.00 0.92
N HIS A 13 -3.74 -17.13 1.57
CA HIS A 13 -2.51 -17.48 2.28
C HIS A 13 -2.73 -17.90 3.75
N GLY A 14 -3.99 -17.95 4.22
CA GLY A 14 -4.32 -18.33 5.60
C GLY A 14 -3.79 -17.36 6.65
N ILE A 15 -3.66 -16.07 6.32
CA ILE A 15 -3.20 -15.01 7.22
C ILE A 15 -4.41 -14.32 7.83
N ASP A 16 -4.46 -14.25 9.15
CA ASP A 16 -5.53 -13.57 9.85
C ASP A 16 -5.34 -12.04 9.92
N PRO A 17 -6.33 -11.27 10.40
CA PRO A 17 -6.21 -9.82 10.57
C PRO A 17 -5.09 -9.34 11.49
N THR A 18 -4.51 -10.22 12.32
CA THR A 18 -3.39 -9.91 13.21
C THR A 18 -2.03 -10.16 12.56
N GLY A 19 -2.03 -10.74 11.35
CA GLY A 19 -0.86 -11.14 10.59
C GLY A 19 -0.35 -12.53 10.93
N THR A 20 -1.08 -13.33 11.72
CA THR A 20 -0.66 -14.67 12.11
C THR A 20 -1.18 -15.72 11.12
N TYR A 21 -0.32 -16.69 10.80
CA TYR A 21 -0.67 -17.79 9.91
C TYR A 21 -1.50 -18.86 10.64
N HIS A 22 -2.63 -19.22 10.03
CA HIS A 22 -3.57 -20.24 10.47
C HIS A 22 -3.96 -21.20 9.33
N GLY A 23 -3.18 -21.23 8.25
CA GLY A 23 -3.41 -22.12 7.12
C GLY A 23 -3.08 -23.59 7.41
N ASP A 24 -3.43 -24.45 6.46
CA ASP A 24 -3.33 -25.91 6.55
C ASP A 24 -2.42 -26.53 5.48
N SER A 25 -1.82 -25.71 4.60
CA SER A 25 -1.00 -26.16 3.49
C SER A 25 0.35 -25.44 3.42
N ASP A 26 1.45 -26.20 3.37
CA ASP A 26 2.80 -25.64 3.19
C ASP A 26 2.93 -24.79 1.91
N LEU A 27 2.11 -25.06 0.89
CA LEU A 27 2.07 -24.28 -0.36
C LEU A 27 1.63 -22.82 -0.13
N GLN A 28 0.85 -22.54 0.92
CA GLN A 28 0.44 -21.18 1.27
C GLN A 28 1.63 -20.33 1.73
N LEU A 29 2.68 -20.94 2.28
CA LEU A 29 3.87 -20.23 2.76
C LEU A 29 5.01 -20.19 1.74
N GLU A 30 5.01 -21.07 0.73
CA GLU A 30 6.13 -21.23 -0.21
C GLU A 30 6.57 -19.91 -0.88
N ARG A 31 5.62 -19.03 -1.21
CA ARG A 31 5.87 -17.75 -1.90
C ARG A 31 5.26 -16.54 -1.21
N ILE A 32 4.98 -16.66 0.09
CA ILE A 32 4.34 -15.58 0.85
C ILE A 32 5.19 -14.31 0.88
N ASN A 33 6.53 -14.46 0.80
CA ASN A 33 7.51 -13.38 0.83
C ASN A 33 7.37 -12.39 -0.35
N VAL A 34 6.68 -12.77 -1.43
CA VAL A 34 6.40 -11.90 -2.59
C VAL A 34 5.56 -10.69 -2.17
N TYR A 35 4.50 -10.93 -1.38
CA TYR A 35 3.57 -9.88 -0.95
C TYR A 35 3.72 -9.49 0.53
N TYR A 36 4.34 -10.33 1.36
CA TYR A 36 4.48 -10.09 2.80
C TYR A 36 5.95 -10.03 3.23
N ASN A 37 6.18 -9.23 4.27
CA ASN A 37 7.36 -9.26 5.11
C ASN A 37 7.08 -10.15 6.32
N GLU A 38 7.99 -11.06 6.65
CA GLU A 38 7.94 -11.78 7.92
C GLU A 38 8.60 -10.91 9.01
N ALA A 39 7.77 -10.42 9.94
CA ALA A 39 8.19 -9.68 11.11
C ALA A 39 8.41 -10.63 12.30
N THR A 40 8.99 -10.08 13.37
CA THR A 40 9.22 -10.84 14.61
C THR A 40 7.93 -11.45 15.17
N GLY A 41 8.04 -12.67 15.67
CA GLY A 41 6.91 -13.41 16.25
C GLY A 41 6.00 -14.09 15.24
N GLY A 42 6.48 -14.37 14.02
CA GLY A 42 5.72 -15.08 12.99
C GLY A 42 4.55 -14.27 12.44
N LYS A 43 4.72 -12.94 12.39
CA LYS A 43 3.71 -12.01 11.87
C LYS A 43 4.03 -11.62 10.43
N TYR A 44 3.09 -11.79 9.54
CA TYR A 44 3.19 -11.40 8.14
C TYR A 44 2.57 -10.02 7.94
N VAL A 45 3.36 -9.09 7.42
CA VAL A 45 2.98 -7.69 7.19
C VAL A 45 2.99 -7.41 5.69
N PRO A 46 1.90 -6.90 5.08
CA PRO A 46 1.88 -6.55 3.67
C PRO A 46 2.99 -5.59 3.25
N ARG A 47 3.64 -5.87 2.12
CA ARG A 47 4.50 -4.94 1.37
C ARG A 47 3.63 -3.95 0.59
N ALA A 48 2.95 -3.07 1.32
CA ALA A 48 2.03 -2.09 0.77
C ALA A 48 2.38 -0.68 1.24
N VAL A 49 2.26 0.29 0.34
CA VAL A 49 2.30 1.73 0.64
C VAL A 49 0.95 2.32 0.30
N LEU A 50 0.29 2.94 1.28
CA LEU A 50 -1.03 3.53 1.12
C LEU A 50 -0.89 5.03 1.03
N VAL A 51 -1.36 5.60 -0.08
CA VAL A 51 -1.18 7.00 -0.41
C VAL A 51 -2.51 7.64 -0.72
N ASP A 52 -2.80 8.78 -0.09
CA ASP A 52 -3.90 9.66 -0.48
C ASP A 52 -3.55 11.11 -0.17
N LEU A 53 -4.10 12.07 -0.90
CA LEU A 53 -3.93 13.49 -0.57
C LEU A 53 -4.89 13.92 0.55
N GLU A 54 -5.95 13.14 0.79
CA GLU A 54 -6.91 13.38 1.87
C GLU A 54 -6.71 12.40 3.05
N PRO A 55 -6.79 12.88 4.30
CA PRO A 55 -6.62 12.01 5.48
C PRO A 55 -7.78 11.01 5.67
N GLY A 56 -8.98 11.32 5.16
CA GLY A 56 -10.21 10.57 5.46
C GLY A 56 -10.22 9.12 4.98
N THR A 57 -9.46 8.80 3.93
CA THR A 57 -9.38 7.43 3.40
C THR A 57 -8.68 6.48 4.37
N MET A 58 -7.78 6.99 5.22
CA MET A 58 -7.00 6.16 6.14
C MET A 58 -7.84 5.56 7.26
N ASP A 59 -8.74 6.35 7.84
CA ASP A 59 -9.64 5.88 8.89
C ASP A 59 -10.53 4.76 8.36
N SER A 60 -10.94 4.88 7.10
CA SER A 60 -11.73 3.85 6.41
C SER A 60 -10.94 2.55 6.20
N VAL A 61 -9.65 2.63 5.86
CA VAL A 61 -8.80 1.42 5.72
C VAL A 61 -8.52 0.80 7.08
N ARG A 62 -8.16 1.60 8.10
CA ARG A 62 -7.82 1.12 9.44
C ARG A 62 -8.99 0.50 10.18
N SER A 63 -10.21 0.99 9.92
CA SER A 63 -11.45 0.40 10.44
C SER A 63 -11.91 -0.83 9.66
N GLY A 64 -11.28 -1.13 8.52
CA GLY A 64 -11.53 -2.36 7.77
C GLY A 64 -11.05 -3.61 8.50
N PRO A 65 -11.54 -4.79 8.11
CA PRO A 65 -11.26 -6.06 8.81
C PRO A 65 -9.76 -6.36 8.90
N PHE A 66 -9.01 -6.08 7.83
CA PHE A 66 -7.56 -6.25 7.76
C PHE A 66 -6.80 -4.92 7.94
N GLY A 67 -7.44 -3.86 8.42
CA GLY A 67 -6.82 -2.55 8.53
C GLY A 67 -5.58 -2.50 9.45
N GLN A 68 -5.51 -3.41 10.42
CA GLN A 68 -4.47 -3.46 11.45
C GLN A 68 -3.20 -4.20 11.02
N ILE A 69 -3.25 -4.95 9.91
CA ILE A 69 -2.10 -5.71 9.42
C ILE A 69 -1.07 -4.81 8.70
N PHE A 70 -1.51 -3.64 8.22
CA PHE A 70 -0.65 -2.69 7.50
C PHE A 70 0.27 -1.95 8.47
N ARG A 71 1.52 -1.75 8.06
CA ARG A 71 2.48 -0.96 8.84
C ARG A 71 2.02 0.50 8.92
N PRO A 72 1.89 1.09 10.13
CA PRO A 72 1.50 2.49 10.28
C PRO A 72 2.40 3.48 9.52
N ASP A 73 3.70 3.18 9.44
CA ASP A 73 4.70 4.00 8.75
C ASP A 73 4.53 4.04 7.22
N ASN A 74 3.76 3.09 6.66
CA ASN A 74 3.54 2.99 5.22
C ASN A 74 2.29 3.75 4.74
N PHE A 75 1.63 4.48 5.65
CA PHE A 75 0.56 5.39 5.29
C PHE A 75 1.14 6.79 5.09
N VAL A 76 1.06 7.29 3.86
CA VAL A 76 1.52 8.63 3.49
C VAL A 76 0.34 9.44 3.00
N PHE A 77 0.10 10.59 3.63
CA PHE A 77 -1.10 11.37 3.35
C PHE A 77 -0.90 12.87 3.41
N GLY A 78 -1.66 13.56 2.57
CA GLY A 78 -1.74 15.01 2.56
C GLY A 78 -2.76 15.57 3.55
N GLN A 79 -2.89 16.89 3.57
CA GLN A 79 -3.90 17.62 4.34
C GLN A 79 -5.02 18.18 3.45
N SER A 80 -4.95 17.96 2.13
CA SER A 80 -5.74 18.63 1.11
C SER A 80 -6.01 17.68 -0.05
N GLY A 81 -7.23 17.67 -0.58
CA GLY A 81 -7.58 16.81 -1.71
C GLY A 81 -7.29 17.41 -3.08
N ALA A 82 -7.03 16.56 -4.07
CA ALA A 82 -6.97 16.99 -5.46
C ALA A 82 -8.34 17.42 -6.02
N GLY A 83 -9.46 17.03 -5.39
CA GLY A 83 -10.81 17.47 -5.77
C GLY A 83 -11.16 17.16 -7.23
N ASN A 84 -10.90 15.93 -7.69
CA ASN A 84 -11.08 15.48 -9.08
C ASN A 84 -10.31 16.30 -10.14
N ASN A 85 -9.25 17.01 -9.74
CA ASN A 85 -8.39 17.75 -10.65
C ASN A 85 -7.05 17.02 -10.83
N TRP A 86 -6.82 16.49 -12.03
CA TRP A 86 -5.57 15.81 -12.38
C TRP A 86 -4.35 16.72 -12.22
N ALA A 87 -4.43 17.99 -12.64
CA ALA A 87 -3.31 18.92 -12.58
C ALA A 87 -2.90 19.23 -11.13
N LYS A 88 -3.87 19.27 -10.19
CA LYS A 88 -3.55 19.39 -8.76
C LYS A 88 -2.79 18.16 -8.24
N GLY A 89 -3.25 16.97 -8.60
CA GLY A 89 -2.58 15.73 -8.23
C GLY A 89 -1.18 15.61 -8.86
N HIS A 90 -0.96 16.12 -10.07
CA HIS A 90 0.29 15.92 -10.80
C HIS A 90 1.32 17.03 -10.60
N TYR A 91 0.90 18.29 -10.50
CA TYR A 91 1.82 19.44 -10.51
C TYR A 91 1.88 20.22 -9.20
N THR A 92 0.88 20.12 -8.31
CA THR A 92 0.85 20.91 -7.07
C THR A 92 0.83 20.01 -5.83
N GLU A 93 -0.34 19.62 -5.34
CA GLU A 93 -0.52 18.91 -4.07
C GLU A 93 0.23 17.57 -4.06
N GLY A 94 0.11 16.80 -5.15
CA GLY A 94 0.82 15.52 -5.24
C GLY A 94 2.32 15.68 -5.46
N ALA A 95 2.78 16.79 -6.04
CA ALA A 95 4.21 17.07 -6.19
C ALA A 95 4.87 17.41 -4.85
N GLU A 96 4.12 17.99 -3.91
CA GLU A 96 4.60 18.23 -2.54
C GLU A 96 4.70 16.92 -1.73
N LEU A 97 3.77 15.97 -1.94
CA LEU A 97 3.73 14.72 -1.16
C LEU A 97 4.61 13.60 -1.75
N VAL A 98 4.89 13.61 -3.06
CA VAL A 98 5.52 12.47 -3.76
C VAL A 98 6.88 12.09 -3.19
N ASP A 99 7.68 13.05 -2.72
CA ASP A 99 9.03 12.74 -2.21
C ASP A 99 8.94 11.94 -0.89
N SER A 100 7.96 12.24 -0.04
CA SER A 100 7.68 11.43 1.16
C SER A 100 7.21 10.01 0.80
N VAL A 101 6.43 9.85 -0.26
CA VAL A 101 6.03 8.52 -0.76
C VAL A 101 7.24 7.76 -1.26
N LEU A 102 8.12 8.39 -2.05
CA LEU A 102 9.32 7.76 -2.60
C LEU A 102 10.29 7.31 -1.50
N ASP A 103 10.39 8.03 -0.40
CA ASP A 103 11.21 7.61 0.75
C ASP A 103 10.66 6.33 1.41
N VAL A 104 9.35 6.18 1.53
CA VAL A 104 8.73 4.94 2.04
C VAL A 104 8.89 3.80 1.03
N VAL A 105 8.66 4.06 -0.26
CA VAL A 105 8.87 3.08 -1.34
C VAL A 105 10.32 2.61 -1.36
N ARG A 106 11.30 3.50 -1.18
CA ARG A 106 12.72 3.16 -1.10
C ARG A 106 13.01 2.24 0.09
N LYS A 107 12.48 2.55 1.28
CA LYS A 107 12.65 1.69 2.47
C LYS A 107 12.08 0.28 2.27
N GLU A 108 10.91 0.18 1.64
CA GLU A 108 10.32 -1.12 1.30
C GLU A 108 11.17 -1.87 0.25
N ALA A 109 11.66 -1.17 -0.77
CA ALA A 109 12.52 -1.73 -1.80
C ALA A 109 13.86 -2.25 -1.24
N GLU A 110 14.48 -1.51 -0.32
CA GLU A 110 15.73 -1.91 0.37
C GLU A 110 15.53 -3.14 1.27
N SER A 111 14.30 -3.41 1.72
CA SER A 111 13.96 -4.60 2.50
C SER A 111 13.75 -5.87 1.65
N CYS A 112 13.82 -5.76 0.33
CA CYS A 112 13.66 -6.86 -0.61
C CYS A 112 15.03 -7.42 -1.02
N ASP A 113 15.18 -8.74 -1.04
CA ASP A 113 16.38 -9.41 -1.57
C ASP A 113 16.55 -9.19 -3.08
N CYS A 114 15.46 -9.37 -3.84
CA CYS A 114 15.41 -9.08 -5.27
C CYS A 114 14.05 -8.51 -5.65
N LEU A 115 13.95 -7.18 -5.74
CA LEU A 115 12.73 -6.50 -6.13
C LEU A 115 12.42 -6.72 -7.62
N GLN A 116 11.25 -7.27 -7.92
CA GLN A 116 10.80 -7.51 -9.31
C GLN A 116 10.14 -6.28 -9.95
N GLY A 117 9.44 -5.47 -9.16
CA GLY A 117 8.71 -4.30 -9.65
C GLY A 117 7.66 -3.81 -8.66
N PHE A 118 6.74 -2.99 -9.15
CA PHE A 118 5.70 -2.35 -8.35
C PHE A 118 4.32 -2.63 -8.95
N GLN A 119 3.33 -2.87 -8.08
CA GLN A 119 1.92 -2.97 -8.47
C GLN A 119 1.18 -1.73 -7.98
N LEU A 120 0.71 -0.90 -8.90
CA LEU A 120 -0.06 0.31 -8.59
C LEU A 120 -1.55 0.10 -8.87
N THR A 121 -2.38 0.25 -7.84
CA THR A 121 -3.85 0.33 -7.98
C THR A 121 -4.32 1.77 -7.79
N HIS A 122 -4.82 2.38 -8.85
CA HIS A 122 -5.30 3.76 -8.84
C HIS A 122 -6.49 3.94 -9.80
N SER A 123 -7.24 5.04 -9.64
CA SER A 123 -8.31 5.42 -10.58
C SER A 123 -7.80 6.47 -11.57
N LEU A 124 -8.28 6.40 -12.82
CA LEU A 124 -7.98 7.42 -13.83
C LEU A 124 -8.96 8.60 -13.81
N GLY A 125 -10.16 8.41 -13.25
CA GLY A 125 -11.20 9.45 -13.21
C GLY A 125 -11.11 10.43 -12.03
N GLY A 126 -10.28 10.14 -11.02
CA GLY A 126 -10.08 11.02 -9.86
C GLY A 126 -9.03 12.11 -10.12
N GLY A 127 -8.62 12.83 -9.07
CA GLY A 127 -7.48 13.76 -9.11
C GLY A 127 -6.20 13.17 -8.50
N THR A 128 -6.32 12.59 -7.30
CA THR A 128 -5.20 11.94 -6.60
C THR A 128 -4.73 10.69 -7.35
N GLY A 129 -5.64 9.73 -7.54
CA GLY A 129 -5.31 8.47 -8.21
C GLY A 129 -4.69 8.70 -9.58
N SER A 130 -5.28 9.58 -10.39
CA SER A 130 -4.84 9.82 -11.75
C SER A 130 -3.55 10.67 -11.79
N GLY A 131 -3.57 11.87 -11.20
CA GLY A 131 -2.49 12.85 -11.27
C GLY A 131 -1.26 12.45 -10.47
N MET A 132 -1.45 12.14 -9.19
CA MET A 132 -0.33 11.73 -8.33
C MET A 132 0.16 10.34 -8.72
N GLY A 133 -0.74 9.43 -9.14
CA GLY A 133 -0.36 8.11 -9.63
C GLY A 133 0.55 8.18 -10.86
N THR A 134 0.23 9.00 -11.86
CA THR A 134 1.11 9.16 -13.04
C THR A 134 2.43 9.84 -12.70
N LEU A 135 2.42 10.81 -11.76
CA LEU A 135 3.65 11.44 -11.27
C LEU A 135 4.56 10.41 -10.61
N LEU A 136 4.01 9.58 -9.71
CA LEU A 136 4.74 8.55 -9.01
C LEU A 136 5.37 7.53 -9.98
N ILE A 137 4.62 7.05 -10.97
CA ILE A 137 5.15 6.13 -12.01
C ILE A 137 6.33 6.76 -12.74
N SER A 138 6.30 8.07 -13.04
CA SER A 138 7.38 8.74 -13.76
C SER A 138 8.66 8.95 -12.94
N LYS A 139 8.55 8.87 -11.60
CA LYS A 139 9.68 9.06 -10.68
C LYS A 139 10.29 7.74 -10.18
N ILE A 140 9.58 6.62 -10.31
CA ILE A 140 10.08 5.27 -10.03
C ILE A 140 11.00 4.82 -11.18
#